data_AF-A0A0B1TBP9-F1
#
_entry.id   AF-A0A0B1TBP9-F1
#
_cell.length_a   1.000
_cell.length_b   1.000
_cell.length_c   1.000
_cell.angle_alpha   90.00
_cell.angle_beta   90.00
_cell.angle_gamma   90.00
#
_symmetry.space_group_name_H-M   'P 1'
#
loop_
_entity.id
_entity.type
_entity.pdbx_description
1 polymer ?
#
loop_
_entity_poly.entity_id
_entity_poly.type
_entity_poly.pdbx_seq_one_letter_code
_entity_poly.pdbx_strand_id
1 'polypeptide(L)'
;MLVVGNPGITINMAIAQMTVWSIWSAPLIMSNDLRTIGSEFRNILLNREVIAIDQDPMGRMGRLVANVSGVSAYVKPITPVYDRDTSFALGFLNRNIKANEVEFKLKNLGLDNQRGYLVKDLWNNSPPMQLYPDHVLRIIVPPTGAAMFRAELIKPNQYVGKKRMSGLFTNRVPF
;
A
#
# COMPACT_ATOMS: atom_id res chain seq x y z
N MET A 1 14.92 -11.83 -4.01
CA MET A 1 13.86 -12.85 -4.17
C MET A 1 12.98 -12.83 -2.93
N LEU A 2 11.70 -13.14 -3.08
CA LEU A 2 10.76 -13.34 -1.98
C LEU A 2 10.97 -14.73 -1.38
N VAL A 3 11.05 -14.80 -0.06
CA VAL A 3 11.22 -16.07 0.70
C VAL A 3 9.97 -16.40 1.51
N VAL A 4 8.85 -15.74 1.20
CA VAL A 4 7.53 -15.95 1.80
C VAL A 4 7.14 -17.42 1.69
N GLY A 5 6.80 -18.05 2.82
CA GLY A 5 6.44 -19.47 2.90
C GLY A 5 7.62 -20.43 3.11
N ASN A 6 8.86 -19.94 3.17
CA ASN A 6 10.02 -20.77 3.53
C ASN A 6 10.08 -21.03 5.06
N PRO A 7 10.75 -22.12 5.50
CA PRO A 7 10.94 -22.39 6.93
C PRO A 7 11.59 -21.21 7.67
N GLY A 8 11.09 -20.93 8.88
CA GLY A 8 11.57 -19.83 9.72
C GLY A 8 10.98 -18.45 9.42
N ILE A 9 10.15 -18.31 8.37
CA ILE A 9 9.44 -17.07 8.06
C ILE A 9 8.06 -17.08 8.71
N THR A 10 7.82 -16.14 9.61
CA THR A 10 6.49 -15.95 10.20
C THR A 10 5.56 -15.16 9.26
N ILE A 11 4.26 -15.18 9.52
CA ILE A 11 3.26 -14.39 8.77
C ILE A 11 3.61 -12.90 8.78
N ASN A 12 3.98 -12.35 9.96
CA ASN A 12 4.36 -10.94 10.08
C ASN A 12 5.61 -10.61 9.23
N MET A 13 6.62 -11.48 9.26
CA MET A 13 7.83 -11.29 8.44
C MET A 13 7.52 -11.38 6.94
N ALA A 14 6.60 -12.25 6.53
CA ALA A 14 6.15 -12.35 5.14
C ALA A 14 5.41 -11.08 4.69
N ILE A 15 4.48 -10.56 5.52
CA ILE A 15 3.80 -9.27 5.29
C ILE A 15 4.82 -8.13 5.20
N ALA A 16 5.82 -8.13 6.08
CA ALA A 16 6.89 -7.15 6.09
C ALA A 16 7.70 -7.19 4.78
N GLN A 17 8.12 -8.37 4.34
CA GLN A 17 8.85 -8.53 3.08
C GLN A 17 8.02 -8.03 1.90
N MET A 18 6.77 -8.50 1.77
CA MET A 18 5.91 -8.14 0.65
C MET A 18 5.60 -6.63 0.62
N THR A 19 5.37 -6.01 1.78
CA THR A 19 5.14 -4.56 1.91
C THR A 19 6.36 -3.78 1.43
N VAL A 20 7.54 -4.09 1.95
CA VAL A 20 8.77 -3.34 1.67
C VAL A 20 9.19 -3.49 0.21
N TRP A 21 9.12 -4.72 -0.35
CA TRP A 21 9.40 -4.95 -1.76
C TRP A 21 8.48 -4.13 -2.66
N SER A 22 7.18 -4.14 -2.37
CA SER A 22 6.18 -3.41 -3.16
C SER A 22 6.36 -1.89 -3.09
N ILE A 23 6.69 -1.37 -1.90
CA ILE A 23 7.00 0.05 -1.71
C ILE A 23 8.25 0.46 -2.50
N TRP A 24 9.27 -0.38 -2.56
CA TRP A 24 10.49 -0.09 -3.31
C TRP A 24 10.39 -0.37 -4.82
N SER A 25 9.26 -0.88 -5.31
CA SER A 25 9.11 -1.35 -6.71
C SER A 25 10.16 -2.40 -7.06
N ALA A 26 10.45 -3.28 -6.10
CA ALA A 26 11.45 -4.32 -6.26
C ALA A 26 10.84 -5.52 -7.01
N PRO A 27 11.61 -6.23 -7.86
CA PRO A 27 11.11 -7.42 -8.54
C PRO A 27 10.53 -8.46 -7.56
N LEU A 28 9.26 -8.82 -7.74
CA LEU A 28 8.54 -9.82 -6.94
C LEU A 28 8.83 -11.25 -7.42
N ILE A 29 10.11 -11.64 -7.43
CA ILE A 29 10.56 -12.97 -7.86
C ILE A 29 10.52 -13.92 -6.67
N MET A 30 9.65 -14.93 -6.70
CA MET A 30 9.48 -15.92 -5.64
C MET A 30 10.55 -17.01 -5.66
N SER A 31 11.01 -17.42 -4.48
CA SER A 31 11.95 -18.53 -4.27
C SER A 31 11.47 -19.42 -3.12
N ASN A 32 10.40 -20.16 -3.38
CA ASN A 32 9.68 -21.02 -2.44
C ASN A 32 9.08 -22.24 -3.14
N ASP A 33 8.65 -23.27 -2.38
CA ASP A 33 7.96 -24.44 -2.92
C ASP A 33 6.45 -24.20 -3.04
N LEU A 34 6.00 -23.91 -4.26
CA LEU A 34 4.59 -23.62 -4.56
C LEU A 34 3.66 -24.83 -4.36
N ARG A 35 4.18 -26.06 -4.31
CA ARG A 35 3.37 -27.28 -4.16
C ARG A 35 2.87 -27.46 -2.73
N THR A 36 3.58 -26.90 -1.76
CA THR A 36 3.35 -27.10 -0.33
C THR A 36 3.17 -25.79 0.43
N ILE A 37 3.00 -24.66 -0.26
CA ILE A 37 2.87 -23.36 0.38
C ILE A 37 1.57 -23.26 1.21
N GLY A 38 1.69 -22.78 2.45
CA GLY A 38 0.55 -22.53 3.33
C GLY A 38 -0.42 -21.50 2.76
N SER A 39 -1.70 -21.61 3.10
CA SER A 39 -2.75 -20.75 2.55
C SER A 39 -2.57 -19.28 2.96
N GLU A 40 -2.09 -19.02 4.18
CA GLU A 40 -1.74 -17.68 4.65
C GLU A 40 -0.65 -17.02 3.80
N PHE A 41 0.41 -17.75 3.45
CA PHE A 41 1.50 -17.23 2.63
C PHE A 41 1.09 -17.06 1.17
N ARG A 42 0.27 -17.98 0.66
CA ARG A 42 -0.35 -17.85 -0.66
C ARG A 42 -1.21 -16.59 -0.75
N ASN A 43 -2.01 -16.30 0.28
CA ASN A 43 -2.85 -15.10 0.32
C ASN A 43 -2.01 -13.81 0.34
N ILE A 44 -0.87 -13.81 1.05
CA ILE A 44 0.07 -12.67 1.04
C ILE A 44 0.64 -12.45 -0.36
N LEU A 45 1.14 -13.50 -1.01
CA LEU A 45 1.75 -13.42 -2.34
C LEU A 45 0.75 -13.07 -3.45
N LEU A 46 -0.53 -13.41 -3.27
CA LEU A 46 -1.60 -13.14 -4.24
C LEU A 46 -2.43 -11.89 -3.91
N ASN A 47 -2.02 -11.09 -2.91
CA ASN A 47 -2.73 -9.87 -2.57
C ASN A 47 -2.67 -8.87 -3.73
N ARG A 48 -3.77 -8.79 -4.49
CA ARG A 48 -3.88 -7.97 -5.72
C ARG A 48 -3.66 -6.48 -5.45
N GLU A 49 -4.05 -5.99 -4.28
CA GLU A 49 -3.92 -4.57 -3.97
C GLU A 49 -2.48 -4.20 -3.65
N VAL A 50 -1.74 -5.08 -2.96
CA VAL A 50 -0.31 -4.91 -2.69
C VAL A 50 0.52 -5.07 -3.97
N ILE A 51 0.19 -6.07 -4.81
CA ILE A 51 0.80 -6.22 -6.14
C ILE A 51 0.55 -4.97 -6.99
N ALA A 52 -0.65 -4.39 -6.95
CA ALA A 52 -0.95 -3.17 -7.70
C ALA A 52 -0.13 -1.97 -7.24
N ILE A 53 0.30 -1.93 -5.97
CA ILE A 53 1.27 -0.92 -5.53
C ILE A 53 2.64 -1.18 -6.14
N ASP A 54 3.13 -2.42 -6.12
CA ASP A 54 4.41 -2.78 -6.74
C ASP A 54 4.44 -2.44 -8.23
N GLN A 55 3.39 -2.86 -8.95
CA GLN A 55 3.22 -2.73 -10.41
C GLN A 55 2.63 -1.39 -10.84
N ASP A 56 2.67 -0.36 -9.98
CA ASP A 56 2.15 0.95 -10.34
C ASP A 56 2.91 1.52 -11.57
N PRO A 57 2.20 1.98 -12.62
CA PRO A 57 2.82 2.37 -13.88
C PRO A 57 3.69 3.63 -13.77
N MET A 58 3.62 4.38 -12.66
CA MET A 58 4.52 5.50 -12.42
C MET A 58 5.98 5.02 -12.26
N GLY A 59 6.20 3.76 -11.87
CA GLY A 59 7.53 3.13 -11.76
C GLY A 59 8.45 3.81 -10.75
N ARG A 60 7.90 4.60 -9.81
CA ARG A 60 8.68 5.35 -8.82
C ARG A 60 8.82 4.55 -7.53
N MET A 61 10.05 4.36 -7.07
CA MET A 61 10.30 3.76 -5.76
C MET A 61 9.86 4.67 -4.61
N GLY A 62 9.41 4.07 -3.51
CA GLY A 62 9.12 4.76 -2.27
C GLY A 62 10.39 5.13 -1.49
N ARG A 63 10.25 6.11 -0.59
CA ARG A 63 11.33 6.65 0.24
C ARG A 63 10.98 6.57 1.71
N LEU A 64 11.99 6.39 2.56
CA LEU A 64 11.84 6.53 4.02
C LEU A 64 11.61 8.00 4.35
N VAL A 65 10.51 8.31 5.04
CA VAL A 65 10.16 9.69 5.42
C VAL A 65 10.24 9.93 6.93
N ALA A 66 10.10 8.89 7.74
CA ALA A 66 10.21 8.99 9.19
C ALA A 66 10.60 7.66 9.82
N ASN A 67 11.15 7.73 11.03
CA ASN A 67 11.36 6.58 11.91
C ASN A 67 10.96 6.97 13.33
N VAL A 68 9.98 6.28 13.90
CA VAL A 68 9.45 6.55 15.25
C VAL A 68 9.38 5.24 16.01
N SER A 69 10.04 5.17 17.16
CA SER A 69 10.05 3.98 18.03
C SER A 69 10.47 2.69 17.30
N GLY A 70 11.38 2.78 16.33
CA GLY A 70 11.82 1.63 15.52
C GLY A 70 10.83 1.19 14.43
N VAL A 71 9.75 1.95 14.21
CA VAL A 71 8.86 1.82 13.06
C VAL A 71 9.28 2.79 11.97
N SER A 72 9.67 2.24 10.82
CA SER A 72 10.06 3.00 9.63
C SER A 72 8.83 3.28 8.75
N ALA A 73 8.56 4.55 8.47
CA ALA A 73 7.49 4.98 7.58
C ALA A 73 8.04 5.31 6.19
N TYR A 74 7.50 4.65 5.18
CA TYR A 74 7.85 4.83 3.77
C TYR A 74 6.67 5.37 2.99
N VAL A 75 6.96 6.22 2.01
CA VAL A 75 5.96 6.82 1.11
C VAL A 75 6.37 6.59 -0.33
N LYS A 76 5.47 6.02 -1.12
CA LYS A 76 5.61 5.79 -2.57
C LYS A 76 4.54 6.59 -3.30
N PRO A 77 4.89 7.51 -4.22
CA PRO A 77 3.90 8.13 -5.09
C PRO A 77 3.35 7.08 -6.07
N ILE A 78 2.03 7.07 -6.27
CA ILE A 78 1.32 6.11 -7.11
C ILE A 78 0.19 6.79 -7.90
N THR A 79 -0.35 6.09 -8.88
CA THR A 79 -1.57 6.47 -9.57
C THR A 79 -2.83 6.20 -8.71
N PRO A 80 -3.95 6.93 -8.93
CA PRO A 80 -4.15 7.99 -9.91
C PRO A 80 -3.45 9.31 -9.52
N VAL A 81 -3.10 10.08 -10.53
CA VAL A 81 -2.65 11.47 -10.43
C VAL A 81 -3.75 12.35 -11.00
N TYR A 82 -4.10 13.42 -10.30
CA TYR A 82 -5.03 14.44 -10.78
C TYR A 82 -4.28 15.75 -10.96
N ASP A 83 -4.19 16.20 -12.20
CA ASP A 83 -3.44 17.40 -12.58
C ASP A 83 -1.94 17.27 -12.23
N ARG A 84 -1.50 17.83 -11.10
CA ARG A 84 -0.13 17.68 -10.58
C ARG A 84 -0.06 16.92 -9.25
N ASP A 85 -1.20 16.57 -8.69
CA ASP A 85 -1.32 15.98 -7.37
C ASP A 85 -1.40 14.46 -7.46
N THR A 86 -0.61 13.76 -6.66
CA THR A 86 -0.47 12.30 -6.74
C THR A 86 -1.20 11.59 -5.59
N SER A 87 -1.61 10.36 -5.83
CA SER A 87 -1.96 9.42 -4.77
C SER A 87 -0.67 8.81 -4.19
N PHE A 88 -0.77 8.17 -3.02
CA PHE A 88 0.38 7.59 -2.33
C PHE A 88 0.09 6.18 -1.80
N ALA A 89 1.12 5.33 -1.75
CA ALA A 89 1.14 4.17 -0.88
C ALA A 89 2.03 4.46 0.33
N LEU A 90 1.56 4.07 1.51
CA LEU A 90 2.24 4.22 2.78
C LEU A 90 2.62 2.83 3.28
N GLY A 91 3.88 2.62 3.64
CA GLY A 91 4.37 1.37 4.22
C GLY A 91 5.00 1.63 5.58
N PHE A 92 4.63 0.85 6.59
CA PHE A 92 5.14 0.99 7.96
C PHE A 92 5.78 -0.32 8.37
N LEU A 93 7.09 -0.33 8.61
CA LEU A 93 7.85 -1.52 8.98
C LEU A 93 8.27 -1.44 10.44
N ASN A 94 7.84 -2.41 11.26
CA ASN A 94 8.27 -2.52 12.65
C ASN A 94 9.46 -3.48 12.78
N ARG A 95 10.62 -2.94 13.14
CA ARG A 95 11.86 -3.72 13.32
C ARG A 95 12.03 -4.26 14.75
N ASN A 96 11.08 -3.97 15.64
CA ASN A 96 11.11 -4.43 17.01
C ASN A 96 10.48 -5.82 17.17
N ILE A 97 10.82 -6.48 18.28
CA ILE A 97 10.24 -7.77 18.70
C ILE A 97 8.92 -7.64 19.46
N LYS A 98 8.42 -6.40 19.65
CA LYS A 98 7.10 -6.10 20.24
C LYS A 98 6.26 -5.30 19.26
N ALA A 99 4.94 -5.38 19.40
CA ALA A 99 4.03 -4.50 18.68
C ALA A 99 4.28 -3.04 19.10
N ASN A 100 4.18 -2.11 18.15
CA ASN A 100 4.31 -0.69 18.41
C ASN A 100 3.08 0.03 17.86
N GLU A 101 2.50 0.90 18.69
CA GLU A 101 1.51 1.87 18.26
C GLU A 101 2.22 3.17 17.88
N VAL A 102 1.96 3.67 16.69
CA VAL A 102 2.57 4.88 16.15
C VAL A 102 1.52 5.79 15.55
N GLU A 103 1.78 7.09 15.63
CA GLU A 103 0.91 8.13 15.12
C GLU A 103 1.68 9.00 14.11
N PHE A 104 1.08 9.22 12.94
CA PHE A 104 1.62 10.10 11.93
C PHE A 104 0.57 11.09 11.45
N LYS A 105 0.87 12.39 11.51
CA LYS A 105 0.09 13.39 10.77
C LYS A 105 0.33 13.23 9.28
N LEU A 106 -0.72 13.25 8.46
CA LEU A 106 -0.60 13.03 7.00
C LEU A 106 0.37 14.04 6.35
N LYS A 107 0.30 15.32 6.74
CA LYS A 107 1.21 16.34 6.23
C LYS A 107 2.69 16.05 6.54
N ASN A 108 2.98 15.42 7.68
CA ASN A 108 4.36 15.06 8.05
C ASN A 108 4.89 13.89 7.20
N LEU A 109 4.00 13.11 6.56
CA LEU A 109 4.35 12.10 5.57
C LEU A 109 4.45 12.69 4.15
N GLY A 110 4.24 14.00 3.97
CA GLY A 110 4.21 14.67 2.67
C GLY A 110 2.87 14.60 1.94
N LEU A 111 1.79 14.20 2.63
CA LEU A 111 0.43 14.21 2.09
C LEU A 111 -0.25 15.53 2.48
N ASP A 112 -0.01 16.58 1.69
CA ASP A 112 -0.38 17.97 1.99
C ASP A 112 -1.61 18.50 1.22
N ASN A 113 -2.16 17.69 0.30
CA ASN A 113 -3.30 18.10 -0.51
C ASN A 113 -4.59 18.31 0.31
N GLN A 114 -5.18 19.50 0.18
CA GLN A 114 -6.37 19.91 0.94
C GLN A 114 -7.65 19.16 0.56
N ARG A 115 -7.70 18.51 -0.60
CA ARG A 115 -8.84 17.63 -0.95
C ARG A 115 -8.91 16.40 -0.06
N GLY A 116 -7.80 16.01 0.56
CA GLY A 116 -7.69 14.81 1.37
C GLY A 116 -7.57 13.53 0.56
N TYR A 117 -7.47 12.43 1.27
CA TYR A 117 -7.19 11.11 0.73
C TYR A 117 -8.18 10.08 1.28
N LEU A 118 -8.60 9.16 0.42
CA LEU A 118 -9.26 7.94 0.83
C LEU A 118 -8.18 6.90 1.16
N VAL A 119 -7.98 6.66 2.46
CA VAL A 119 -6.94 5.79 3.01
C VAL A 119 -7.52 4.42 3.30
N LYS A 120 -7.03 3.40 2.59
CA LYS A 120 -7.44 2.00 2.74
C LYS A 120 -6.27 1.15 3.23
N ASP A 121 -6.51 0.33 4.26
CA ASP A 121 -5.58 -0.71 4.70
C ASP A 121 -5.54 -1.85 3.67
N LEU A 122 -4.34 -2.29 3.29
CA LEU A 122 -4.13 -3.33 2.26
C LEU A 122 -3.92 -4.72 2.84
N TRP A 123 -3.71 -4.85 4.15
CA TRP A 123 -3.53 -6.13 4.85
C TRP A 123 -4.76 -6.52 5.67
N ASN A 124 -5.59 -5.56 6.05
CA ASN A 124 -6.82 -5.78 6.80
C ASN A 124 -8.04 -5.33 6.00
N ASN A 125 -9.19 -5.98 6.21
CA ASN A 125 -10.42 -5.66 5.50
C ASN A 125 -11.22 -4.52 6.16
N SER A 126 -10.52 -3.50 6.65
CA SER A 126 -11.13 -2.33 7.29
C SER A 126 -11.73 -1.40 6.22
N PRO A 127 -12.86 -0.73 6.51
CA PRO A 127 -13.41 0.26 5.59
C PRO A 127 -12.41 1.41 5.37
N PRO A 128 -12.32 1.96 4.15
CA PRO A 128 -11.48 3.11 3.89
C PRO A 128 -11.89 4.33 4.72
N MET A 129 -10.90 5.11 5.15
CA MET A 129 -11.09 6.34 5.91
C MET A 129 -10.77 7.56 5.04
N GLN A 130 -11.56 8.62 5.16
CA GLN A 130 -11.24 9.89 4.54
C GLN A 130 -10.40 10.74 5.50
N LEU A 131 -9.15 11.02 5.13
CA LEU A 131 -8.19 11.77 5.95
C LEU A 131 -7.68 13.02 5.23
N TYR A 132 -7.47 14.09 5.99
CA TYR A 132 -6.93 15.37 5.51
C TYR A 132 -5.51 15.59 6.06
N PRO A 133 -4.74 16.56 5.52
CA PRO A 133 -3.33 16.76 5.91
C PRO A 133 -3.10 16.92 7.42
N ASP A 134 -4.03 17.54 8.15
CA ASP A 134 -3.93 17.72 9.60
C ASP A 134 -4.42 16.54 10.44
N HIS A 135 -5.06 15.54 9.82
CA HIS A 135 -5.49 14.33 10.52
C HIS A 135 -4.31 13.42 10.88
N VAL A 136 -4.48 12.66 11.95
CA VAL A 136 -3.53 11.67 12.44
C VAL A 136 -3.95 10.28 11.98
N LEU A 137 -3.04 9.55 11.36
CA LEU A 137 -3.15 8.12 11.10
C LEU A 137 -2.53 7.37 12.27
N ARG A 138 -3.35 6.62 13.01
CA ARG A 138 -2.94 5.75 14.12
C ARG A 138 -2.82 4.31 13.62
N ILE A 139 -1.71 3.67 13.94
CA ILE A 139 -1.39 2.34 13.41
C ILE A 139 -0.72 1.51 14.49
N ILE A 140 -1.23 0.30 14.72
CA ILE A 140 -0.56 -0.72 15.51
C ILE A 140 0.16 -1.65 14.54
N VAL A 141 1.49 -1.67 14.60
CA VAL A 141 2.31 -2.53 13.73
C VAL A 141 2.82 -3.73 14.52
N PRO A 142 2.47 -4.98 14.13
CA PRO A 142 2.91 -6.20 14.81
C PRO A 142 4.44 -6.34 14.91
N PRO A 143 4.97 -7.14 15.85
CA PRO A 143 6.40 -7.39 15.96
C PRO A 143 6.94 -8.01 14.67
N THR A 144 8.10 -7.52 14.20
CA THR A 144 8.74 -7.93 12.94
C THR A 144 7.81 -7.87 11.71
N GLY A 145 6.74 -7.08 11.81
CA GLY A 145 5.66 -7.00 10.83
C GLY A 145 5.65 -5.68 10.09
N ALA A 146 4.61 -5.51 9.27
CA ALA A 146 4.33 -4.25 8.60
C ALA A 146 2.84 -3.97 8.50
N ALA A 147 2.52 -2.70 8.25
CA ALA A 147 1.22 -2.25 7.80
C ALA A 147 1.38 -1.50 6.48
N MET A 148 0.37 -1.52 5.63
CA MET A 148 0.43 -0.89 4.32
C MET A 148 -0.91 -0.28 3.96
N PHE A 149 -0.89 0.95 3.47
CA PHE A 149 -2.10 1.68 3.12
C PHE A 149 -1.98 2.27 1.72
N ARG A 150 -3.10 2.26 1.00
CA ARG A 150 -3.28 3.08 -0.21
C ARG A 150 -4.01 4.36 0.19
N ALA A 151 -3.37 5.49 0.00
CA ALA A 151 -3.95 6.83 0.15
C ALA A 151 -4.29 7.38 -1.24
N GLU A 152 -5.50 7.08 -1.73
CA GLU A 152 -5.98 7.59 -3.01
C GLU A 152 -6.45 9.04 -2.87
N LEU A 153 -5.91 9.93 -3.69
CA LEU A 153 -6.29 11.33 -3.67
C LEU A 153 -7.77 11.48 -4.06
N ILE A 154 -8.52 12.24 -3.26
CA ILE A 154 -9.95 12.48 -3.52
C ILE A 154 -10.09 13.23 -4.84
N LYS A 155 -10.85 12.65 -5.77
CA LYS A 155 -11.00 13.15 -7.15
C LYS A 155 -11.51 14.59 -7.15
N PRO A 156 -10.91 15.52 -7.92
CA PRO A 156 -11.44 16.87 -8.01
C PRO A 156 -12.77 16.87 -8.78
N ASN A 157 -13.65 17.83 -8.48
CA ASN A 157 -15.00 17.93 -9.07
C ASN A 157 -15.00 17.85 -10.62
N GLN A 158 -13.99 18.42 -11.28
CA GLN A 158 -13.86 18.38 -12.75
C GLN A 158 -13.73 16.97 -13.35
N TYR A 159 -13.37 15.96 -12.54
CA TYR A 159 -13.26 14.56 -12.95
C TYR A 159 -14.47 13.70 -12.54
N VAL A 160 -15.41 14.24 -11.75
CA VAL A 160 -16.59 13.50 -11.25
C VAL A 160 -17.59 13.21 -12.39
N GLY A 161 -17.63 14.03 -13.44
CA GLY A 161 -18.59 13.90 -14.56
C GLY A 161 -18.15 13.04 -15.76
N LYS A 162 -16.85 12.77 -15.95
CA LYS A 162 -16.35 12.11 -17.19
C LYS A 162 -16.64 10.60 -17.28
N LYS A 163 -16.99 9.94 -16.17
CA LYS A 163 -17.24 8.49 -16.15
C LYS A 163 -18.60 8.05 -16.70
N ARG A 164 -19.55 8.97 -16.92
CA ARG A 164 -20.88 8.63 -17.48
C ARG A 164 -20.91 8.51 -19.01
N MET A 165 -19.89 9.01 -19.71
CA MET A 165 -19.87 9.05 -21.18
C MET A 165 -19.07 7.91 -21.84
N SER A 166 -18.22 7.19 -21.10
CA SER A 166 -17.39 6.11 -21.68
C SER A 166 -18.05 4.72 -21.64
N GLY A 167 -19.21 4.59 -20.98
CA GLY A 167 -19.98 3.33 -20.89
C GLY A 167 -21.01 3.13 -22.01
N LEU A 168 -21.19 4.10 -22.92
CA LEU A 168 -22.18 4.05 -23.99
C LEU A 168 -21.64 3.54 -25.34
N PHE A 169 -20.33 3.29 -25.46
CA PHE A 169 -19.71 2.88 -26.72
C PHE A 169 -18.69 1.74 -26.53
N THR A 170 -19.11 0.60 -25.98
CA THR A 170 -18.43 -0.70 -26.21
C THR A 170 -19.40 -1.86 -25.95
N ASN A 171 -20.60 -1.81 -26.53
CA ASN A 171 -21.35 -3.04 -26.86
C ASN A 171 -21.08 -3.38 -28.32
N ARG A 172 -19.90 -3.96 -28.59
CA ARG A 172 -19.68 -4.79 -29.78
C ARG A 172 -18.76 -5.95 -29.39
N VAL A 173 -19.36 -7.14 -29.29
CA VAL A 173 -18.67 -8.41 -29.48
C VAL A 173 -18.12 -8.41 -30.91
N PRO A 174 -16.91 -8.94 -31.15
CA PRO A 174 -16.83 -10.05 -32.10
C PRO A 174 -15.81 -11.15 -31.71
N PHE A 175 -16.31 -12.39 -31.85
CA PHE A 175 -15.68 -13.73 -31.94
C PHE A 175 -14.81 -14.25 -30.81
#